data_AF-A0A1Q6VIA4-F1
#
_entry.id   AF-A0A1Q6VIA4-F1
#
_cell.length_a   1.000
_cell.length_b   1.000
_cell.length_c   1.000
_cell.angle_alpha   90.00
_cell.angle_beta   90.00
_cell.angle_gamma   90.00
#
_symmetry.space_group_name_H-M   'P 1'
#
loop_
_entity.id
_entity.type
_entity.pdbx_description
1 polymer ?
#
loop_
_entity_poly.entity_id
_entity_poly.type
_entity_poly.pdbx_seq_one_letter_code
_entity_poly.pdbx_strand_id
1 'polypeptide(L)'
;MAQLNIAERRVPQDGRIKLKFGAKVIDYRVSTLPVLFGEKIVLRILDKGNLALDLSKFGFEAKAEHDLMRAILNPYGMVLVTGPTGSGKTTTLYSALSRINQIDVNIMTAEDPVEYNLMGINQVLVRNDVGMTFAAALKAFLRQDPNIIMVGEIRDLETGSIAIKAALTGHLVLSTLHTNDAPSTVTRMMDMGIEPFNVASAVNLIVAQRLVRRICSECKQEHRYTEEELKALGIPQSEAQKLTFYKGSGCDTCGSSGYKGRQGLYEVMALTSMVRRMVLKGASTEELREQAVKEGMLTLRMDGMLKVKRGITTLEEVVKETAA
;
A
#
# COMPACT_ATOMS: atom_id res chain seq x y z
N MET A 1 -16.41 -27.69 3.97
CA MET A 1 -15.04 -27.16 4.19
C MET A 1 -15.06 -25.69 4.57
N ALA A 2 -15.62 -24.81 3.73
CA ALA A 2 -15.62 -23.35 3.95
C ALA A 2 -16.85 -22.83 4.74
N GLN A 3 -17.67 -23.71 5.31
CA GLN A 3 -18.94 -23.38 5.99
C GLN A 3 -19.94 -22.59 5.12
N LEU A 4 -19.90 -22.80 3.79
CA LEU A 4 -20.84 -22.17 2.85
C LEU A 4 -22.14 -22.97 2.72
N ASN A 5 -23.24 -22.29 2.38
CA ASN A 5 -24.53 -22.93 2.13
C ASN A 5 -24.56 -23.55 0.73
N ILE A 6 -24.48 -24.87 0.66
CA ILE A 6 -24.47 -25.63 -0.60
C ILE A 6 -25.80 -25.58 -1.37
N ALA A 7 -26.91 -25.25 -0.70
CA ALA A 7 -28.23 -25.14 -1.33
C ALA A 7 -28.40 -23.78 -2.02
N GLU A 8 -27.67 -22.75 -1.58
CA GLU A 8 -27.71 -21.44 -2.18
C GLU A 8 -26.64 -21.34 -3.28
N ARG A 9 -27.09 -21.21 -4.53
CA ARG A 9 -26.22 -21.18 -5.72
C ARG A 9 -26.47 -19.95 -6.60
N ARG A 10 -27.28 -19.00 -6.11
CA ARG A 10 -27.77 -17.85 -6.87
C ARG A 10 -27.15 -16.53 -6.40
N VAL A 11 -26.49 -16.53 -5.25
CA VAL A 11 -25.74 -15.38 -4.72
C VAL A 11 -24.29 -15.74 -4.44
N PRO A 12 -23.35 -14.76 -4.51
CA PRO A 12 -21.97 -14.99 -4.11
C PRO A 12 -21.85 -15.39 -2.64
N GLN A 13 -20.86 -16.21 -2.30
CA GLN A 13 -20.58 -16.59 -0.92
C GLN A 13 -19.08 -16.55 -0.63
N ASP A 14 -18.70 -16.09 0.56
CA ASP A 14 -17.32 -16.02 1.01
C ASP A 14 -17.10 -16.84 2.28
N GLY A 15 -15.96 -17.54 2.36
CA GLY A 15 -15.64 -18.42 3.47
C GLY A 15 -14.13 -18.59 3.66
N ARG A 16 -13.76 -19.38 4.67
CA ARG A 16 -12.35 -19.72 4.95
C ARG A 16 -12.15 -21.21 5.10
N ILE A 17 -11.02 -21.73 4.62
CA ILE A 17 -10.60 -23.12 4.84
C ILE A 17 -9.19 -23.09 5.43
N LYS A 18 -8.99 -23.75 6.57
CA LYS A 18 -7.65 -24.04 7.09
C LYS A 18 -7.29 -25.47 6.77
N LEU A 19 -6.27 -25.68 5.95
CA LEU A 19 -5.74 -27.00 5.61
C LEU A 19 -4.36 -27.18 6.23
N LYS A 20 -4.15 -28.32 6.88
CA LYS A 20 -2.85 -28.71 7.43
C LYS A 20 -2.16 -29.65 6.44
N PHE A 21 -1.04 -29.21 5.88
CA PHE A 21 -0.16 -30.00 5.01
C PHE A 21 1.14 -30.28 5.76
N GLY A 22 1.22 -31.46 6.38
CA GLY A 22 2.34 -31.82 7.26
C GLY A 22 2.46 -30.85 8.45
N ALA A 23 3.60 -30.17 8.56
CA ALA A 23 3.84 -29.15 9.59
C ALA A 23 3.27 -27.76 9.23
N LYS A 24 2.92 -27.50 7.96
CA LYS A 24 2.44 -26.20 7.50
C LYS A 24 0.92 -26.12 7.57
N VAL A 25 0.41 -25.02 8.10
CA VAL A 25 -1.02 -24.68 8.06
C VAL A 25 -1.21 -23.61 7.00
N ILE A 26 -1.98 -23.92 5.96
CA ILE A 26 -2.32 -22.99 4.88
C ILE A 26 -3.77 -22.54 5.11
N ASP A 27 -3.96 -21.22 5.19
CA ASP A 27 -5.28 -20.61 5.28
C ASP A 27 -5.73 -20.19 3.87
N TYR A 28 -6.95 -20.51 3.47
CA TYR A 28 -7.52 -20.15 2.19
C TYR A 28 -8.74 -19.26 2.40
N ARG A 29 -8.81 -18.13 1.68
CA ARG A 29 -10.09 -17.46 1.44
C ARG A 29 -10.76 -18.10 0.24
N VAL A 30 -12.03 -18.44 0.40
CA VAL A 30 -12.88 -19.04 -0.63
C VAL A 30 -13.91 -18.01 -1.01
N SER A 31 -14.10 -17.79 -2.30
CA SER A 31 -15.19 -16.99 -2.84
C SER A 31 -15.88 -17.78 -3.94
N THR A 32 -17.20 -17.91 -3.86
CA THR A 32 -18.05 -18.49 -4.91
C THR A 32 -18.82 -17.38 -5.60
N LEU A 33 -18.95 -17.48 -6.92
CA LEU A 33 -19.70 -16.54 -7.74
C LEU A 33 -20.57 -17.33 -8.72
N PRO A 34 -21.90 -17.20 -8.67
CA PRO A 34 -22.79 -17.75 -9.67
C PRO A 34 -22.44 -17.20 -11.06
N VAL A 35 -22.30 -18.10 -12.03
CA VAL A 35 -22.07 -17.79 -13.45
C VAL A 35 -23.09 -18.55 -14.28
N LEU A 36 -23.22 -18.21 -15.57
CA LEU A 36 -24.25 -18.80 -16.45
C LEU A 36 -24.29 -20.33 -16.42
N PHE A 37 -23.12 -20.97 -16.31
CA PHE A 37 -22.97 -22.43 -16.33
C PHE A 37 -22.50 -23.01 -14.99
N GLY A 38 -22.95 -22.44 -13.85
CA GLY A 38 -22.69 -22.99 -12.51
C GLY A 38 -22.09 -21.97 -11.57
N GLU A 39 -21.05 -22.35 -10.84
CA GLU A 39 -20.37 -21.47 -9.88
C GLU A 39 -18.87 -21.43 -10.16
N LYS A 40 -18.33 -20.21 -10.25
CA LYS A 40 -16.90 -19.97 -10.26
C LYS A 40 -16.41 -19.94 -8.81
N ILE A 41 -15.41 -20.75 -8.48
CA ILE A 41 -14.80 -20.76 -7.15
C ILE A 41 -13.37 -20.24 -7.25
N VAL A 42 -13.01 -19.28 -6.40
CA VAL A 42 -11.66 -18.76 -6.26
C VAL A 42 -11.13 -19.11 -4.87
N LEU A 43 -9.97 -19.78 -4.83
CA LEU A 43 -9.22 -20.09 -3.62
C LEU A 43 -7.98 -19.20 -3.56
N ARG A 44 -7.95 -18.25 -2.63
CA ARG A 44 -6.77 -17.40 -2.40
C ARG A 44 -5.99 -17.93 -1.21
N ILE A 45 -4.75 -18.34 -1.46
CA ILE A 45 -3.80 -18.76 -0.43
C ILE A 45 -3.41 -17.55 0.43
N LEU A 46 -3.50 -17.70 1.74
CA LEU A 46 -2.91 -16.83 2.75
C LEU A 46 -1.80 -17.61 3.45
N ASP A 47 -0.56 -17.40 2.99
CA ASP A 47 0.61 -18.00 3.61
C ASP A 47 1.08 -17.12 4.78
N LYS A 48 1.02 -17.67 6.00
CA LYS A 48 1.47 -17.00 7.22
C LYS A 48 2.99 -17.03 7.40
N GLY A 49 3.70 -17.84 6.63
CA GLY A 49 5.07 -18.23 6.93
C GLY A 49 6.17 -17.22 6.60
N ASN A 50 5.86 -16.07 5.98
CA ASN A 50 6.91 -15.21 5.44
C ASN A 50 6.54 -13.72 5.37
N LEU A 51 5.81 -13.20 6.37
CA LEU A 51 5.63 -11.75 6.46
C LEU A 51 6.97 -11.11 6.84
N ALA A 52 7.71 -10.63 5.84
CA ALA A 52 8.85 -9.77 6.07
C ALA A 52 8.31 -8.45 6.67
N LEU A 53 8.42 -8.30 7.99
CA LEU A 53 8.07 -7.08 8.72
C LEU A 53 9.23 -6.08 8.76
N ASP A 54 10.23 -6.29 7.90
CA ASP A 54 11.46 -5.52 7.84
C ASP A 54 11.41 -4.58 6.62
N LEU A 55 11.16 -3.30 6.88
CA LEU A 55 11.06 -2.24 5.87
C LEU A 55 12.32 -2.12 5.01
N SER A 56 13.50 -2.49 5.53
CA SER A 56 14.76 -2.41 4.76
C SER A 56 14.75 -3.33 3.53
N LYS A 57 13.97 -4.42 3.57
CA LYS A 57 13.84 -5.39 2.47
C LYS A 57 12.85 -4.95 1.40
N PHE A 58 12.16 -3.83 1.60
CA PHE A 58 11.06 -3.42 0.73
C PHE A 58 11.58 -2.62 -0.47
N GLY A 59 12.83 -2.13 -0.40
CA GLY A 59 13.48 -1.38 -1.46
C GLY A 59 12.95 0.04 -1.59
N PHE A 60 12.75 0.71 -0.46
CA PHE A 60 12.67 2.17 -0.41
C PHE A 60 14.01 2.76 -0.80
N GLU A 61 14.00 3.93 -1.45
CA GLU A 61 15.21 4.73 -1.58
C GLU A 61 15.51 5.44 -0.25
N ALA A 62 16.78 5.74 0.01
CA ALA A 62 17.24 6.21 1.32
C ALA A 62 16.45 7.40 1.87
N LYS A 63 16.14 8.40 1.05
CA LYS A 63 15.33 9.55 1.46
C LYS A 63 13.88 9.15 1.80
N ALA A 64 13.27 8.31 0.97
CA ALA A 64 11.90 7.84 1.18
C ALA A 64 11.79 7.01 2.47
N GLU A 65 12.78 6.13 2.71
CA GLU A 65 12.87 5.37 3.96
C GLU A 65 13.05 6.27 5.17
N HIS A 66 13.97 7.24 5.09
CA HIS A 66 14.22 8.21 6.16
C HIS A 66 12.95 9.01 6.50
N ASP A 67 12.24 9.53 5.50
CA ASP A 67 11.04 10.33 5.71
C ASP A 67 9.90 9.49 6.30
N LEU A 68 9.75 8.24 5.85
CA LEU A 68 8.80 7.29 6.45
C LEU A 68 9.14 6.99 7.90
N MET A 69 10.39 6.65 8.18
CA MET A 69 10.87 6.34 9.53
C MET A 69 10.67 7.51 10.49
N ARG A 70 10.97 8.73 10.04
CA ARG A 70 10.72 9.94 10.81
C ARG A 70 9.23 10.14 11.10
N ALA A 71 8.37 9.92 10.12
CA ALA A 71 6.93 10.13 10.28
C ALA A 71 6.27 9.14 11.23
N ILE A 72 6.67 7.86 11.22
CA ILE A 72 6.10 6.83 12.10
C ILE A 72 6.63 6.91 13.54
N LEU A 73 7.76 7.61 13.75
CA LEU A 73 8.31 7.87 15.09
C LEU A 73 7.83 9.21 15.68
N ASN A 74 7.03 9.98 14.93
CA ASN A 74 6.41 11.18 15.50
C ASN A 74 5.40 10.79 16.59
N PRO A 75 5.27 11.59 17.66
CA PRO A 75 4.34 11.30 18.75
C PRO A 75 2.87 11.34 18.31
N TYR A 76 2.55 12.13 17.29
CA TYR A 76 1.20 12.27 16.77
C TYR A 76 1.17 12.71 15.31
N GLY A 77 -0.03 12.72 14.74
CA GLY A 77 -0.31 13.08 13.35
C GLY A 77 -0.69 11.85 12.53
N MET A 78 -0.76 11.99 11.21
CA MET A 78 -1.32 10.96 10.34
C MET A 78 -0.34 10.53 9.24
N VAL A 79 -0.16 9.22 9.07
CA VAL A 79 0.60 8.60 7.98
C VAL A 79 -0.37 7.82 7.10
N LEU A 80 -0.43 8.18 5.82
CA LEU A 80 -1.33 7.55 4.85
C LEU A 80 -0.53 6.70 3.88
N VAL A 81 -0.93 5.45 3.68
CA VAL A 81 -0.36 4.57 2.66
C VAL A 81 -1.42 4.32 1.59
N THR A 82 -1.12 4.64 0.33
CA THR A 82 -2.08 4.67 -0.75
C THR A 82 -1.66 3.82 -1.94
N GLY A 83 -2.65 3.50 -2.79
CA GLY A 83 -2.48 2.68 -3.98
C GLY A 83 -3.63 1.68 -4.19
N PRO A 84 -3.62 0.94 -5.31
CA PRO A 84 -4.66 -0.01 -5.65
C PRO A 84 -4.63 -1.23 -4.74
N THR A 85 -5.64 -2.09 -4.89
CA THR A 85 -5.65 -3.40 -4.23
C THR A 85 -4.45 -4.22 -4.69
N GLY A 86 -3.77 -4.88 -3.75
CA GLY A 86 -2.59 -5.69 -4.06
C GLY A 86 -1.27 -4.92 -4.23
N SER A 87 -1.25 -3.60 -4.02
CA SER A 87 -0.01 -2.81 -4.07
C SER A 87 0.90 -2.98 -2.83
N GLY A 88 0.49 -3.76 -1.83
CA GLY A 88 1.29 -4.03 -0.62
C GLY A 88 1.12 -3.01 0.52
N LYS A 89 0.08 -2.16 0.49
CA LYS A 89 -0.21 -1.17 1.55
C LYS A 89 -0.23 -1.77 2.96
N THR A 90 -1.00 -2.84 3.14
CA THR A 90 -1.14 -3.53 4.44
C THR A 90 0.21 -4.08 4.91
N THR A 91 1.03 -4.60 4.00
CA THR A 91 2.37 -5.09 4.33
C THR A 91 3.27 -3.95 4.84
N THR A 92 3.24 -2.80 4.19
CA THR A 92 3.98 -1.60 4.62
C THR A 92 3.48 -1.10 5.97
N LEU A 93 2.16 -1.00 6.16
CA LEU A 93 1.56 -0.61 7.44
C LEU A 93 1.93 -1.57 8.57
N TYR A 94 1.83 -2.87 8.35
CA TYR A 94 2.16 -3.87 9.36
C TYR A 94 3.66 -3.82 9.72
N SER A 95 4.53 -3.55 8.75
CA SER A 95 5.96 -3.39 9.00
C SER A 95 6.26 -2.12 9.80
N ALA A 96 5.57 -1.01 9.50
CA ALA A 96 5.64 0.21 10.29
C ALA A 96 5.15 -0.01 11.73
N LEU A 97 4.01 -0.68 11.91
CA LEU A 97 3.48 -1.04 13.23
C LEU A 97 4.45 -1.94 14.00
N SER A 98 4.98 -2.98 13.36
CA SER A 98 5.97 -3.88 13.96
C SER A 98 7.23 -3.13 14.42
N ARG A 99 7.65 -2.08 13.70
CA ARG A 99 8.81 -1.28 14.04
C ARG A 99 8.61 -0.43 15.31
N ILE A 100 7.37 0.02 15.55
CA ILE A 100 6.99 0.88 16.69
C ILE A 100 6.22 0.12 17.78
N ASN A 101 6.12 -1.21 17.66
CA ASN A 101 5.50 -2.09 18.64
C ASN A 101 6.40 -2.25 19.87
N GLN A 102 6.21 -1.39 20.86
CA GLN A 102 6.87 -1.43 22.16
C GLN A 102 5.84 -1.79 23.25
N ILE A 103 6.31 -2.43 24.32
CA ILE A 103 5.44 -2.95 25.40
C ILE A 103 4.64 -1.85 26.10
N ASP A 104 5.19 -0.64 26.16
CA ASP A 104 4.63 0.55 26.80
C ASP A 104 3.75 1.41 25.86
N VAL A 105 3.54 0.96 24.61
CA VAL A 105 2.76 1.69 23.60
C VAL A 105 1.48 0.92 23.30
N ASN A 106 0.33 1.53 23.61
CA ASN A 106 -0.97 0.97 23.28
C ASN A 106 -1.30 1.20 21.79
N ILE A 107 -1.20 0.13 21.01
CA ILE A 107 -1.51 0.12 19.57
C ILE A 107 -2.86 -0.58 19.34
N MET A 108 -3.79 0.12 18.69
CA MET A 108 -5.11 -0.41 18.34
C MET A 108 -5.35 -0.34 16.84
N THR A 109 -5.91 -1.40 16.25
CA THR A 109 -6.25 -1.43 14.82
C THR A 109 -7.71 -1.78 14.58
N ALA A 110 -8.32 -1.17 13.57
CA ALA A 110 -9.63 -1.57 13.04
C ALA A 110 -9.45 -2.00 11.59
N GLU A 111 -9.84 -3.24 11.24
CA GLU A 111 -9.49 -3.85 9.95
C GLU A 111 -10.64 -4.68 9.34
N ASP A 112 -10.78 -4.64 8.02
CA ASP A 112 -11.77 -5.42 7.26
C ASP A 112 -11.14 -6.21 6.09
N PRO A 113 -10.74 -7.48 6.30
CA PRO A 113 -10.57 -8.15 7.59
C PRO A 113 -9.12 -8.02 8.10
N VAL A 114 -8.88 -8.49 9.32
CA VAL A 114 -7.52 -8.70 9.84
C VAL A 114 -6.79 -9.77 9.00
N GLU A 115 -5.66 -9.39 8.40
CA GLU A 115 -4.87 -10.24 7.50
C GLU A 115 -3.92 -11.18 8.27
N TYR A 116 -3.20 -10.65 9.26
CA TYR A 116 -2.29 -11.42 10.12
C TYR A 116 -2.45 -10.99 11.58
N ASN A 117 -2.18 -11.93 12.50
CA ASN A 117 -2.15 -11.64 13.93
C ASN A 117 -0.77 -11.06 14.29
N LEU A 118 -0.75 -9.83 14.80
CA LEU A 118 0.44 -9.13 15.27
C LEU A 118 0.43 -9.16 16.81
N MET A 119 1.35 -9.94 17.38
CA MET A 119 1.50 -10.03 18.84
C MET A 119 1.85 -8.65 19.42
N GLY A 120 1.19 -8.27 20.51
CA GLY A 120 1.35 -6.96 21.17
C GLY A 120 0.43 -5.86 20.63
N ILE A 121 -0.34 -6.12 19.58
CA ILE A 121 -1.26 -5.13 18.98
C ILE A 121 -2.71 -5.56 19.17
N ASN A 122 -3.57 -4.62 19.58
CA ASN A 122 -5.00 -4.83 19.80
C ASN A 122 -5.76 -4.71 18.46
N GLN A 123 -5.93 -5.83 17.74
CA GLN A 123 -6.57 -5.84 16.42
C GLN A 123 -8.08 -6.13 16.50
N VAL A 124 -8.89 -5.15 16.10
CA VAL A 124 -10.35 -5.24 16.02
C VAL A 124 -10.78 -5.54 14.58
N LEU A 125 -11.58 -6.60 14.43
CA LEU A 125 -12.20 -6.97 13.17
C LEU A 125 -13.50 -6.17 12.98
N VAL A 126 -13.62 -5.48 11.83
CA VAL A 126 -14.87 -4.84 11.40
C VAL A 126 -15.93 -5.91 11.13
N ARG A 127 -17.14 -5.68 11.65
CA ARG A 127 -18.31 -6.55 11.48
C ARG A 127 -19.55 -5.69 11.30
N ASN A 128 -19.84 -5.36 10.04
CA ASN A 128 -20.93 -4.45 9.68
C ASN A 128 -22.31 -5.00 10.07
N ASP A 129 -22.48 -6.32 10.06
CA ASP A 129 -23.71 -7.03 10.45
C ASP A 129 -24.13 -6.80 11.91
N VAL A 130 -23.18 -6.55 12.80
CA VAL A 130 -23.41 -6.25 14.22
C VAL A 130 -23.08 -4.80 14.59
N GLY A 131 -22.90 -3.93 13.58
CA GLY A 131 -22.65 -2.50 13.78
C GLY A 131 -21.22 -2.13 14.20
N MET A 132 -20.27 -3.07 14.18
CA MET A 132 -18.85 -2.78 14.42
C MET A 132 -18.19 -2.25 13.14
N THR A 133 -18.50 -1.01 12.77
CA THR A 133 -17.91 -0.31 11.61
C THR A 133 -16.55 0.32 11.93
N PHE A 134 -15.81 0.80 10.92
CA PHE A 134 -14.58 1.57 11.15
C PHE A 134 -14.82 2.78 12.07
N ALA A 135 -15.83 3.59 11.79
CA ALA A 135 -16.18 4.75 12.61
C ALA A 135 -16.55 4.36 14.05
N ALA A 136 -17.26 3.25 14.26
CA ALA A 136 -17.60 2.75 15.59
C ALA A 136 -16.34 2.33 16.38
N ALA A 137 -15.44 1.58 15.74
CA ALA A 137 -14.17 1.16 16.34
C ALA A 137 -13.30 2.37 16.68
N LEU A 138 -13.12 3.33 15.76
CA LEU A 138 -12.39 4.58 15.98
C LEU A 138 -12.94 5.38 17.17
N LYS A 139 -14.27 5.55 17.26
CA LYS A 139 -14.91 6.22 18.42
C LYS A 139 -14.65 5.47 19.72
N ALA A 140 -14.57 4.14 19.70
CA ALA A 140 -14.25 3.34 20.87
C ALA A 140 -12.78 3.48 21.27
N PHE A 141 -11.85 3.48 20.32
CA PHE A 141 -10.42 3.63 20.57
C PHE A 141 -10.10 4.91 21.35
N LEU A 142 -10.76 6.03 21.04
CA LEU A 142 -10.56 7.28 21.79
C LEU A 142 -10.92 7.20 23.29
N ARG A 143 -11.57 6.13 23.76
CA ARG A 143 -11.85 5.85 25.18
C ARG A 143 -11.03 4.69 25.74
N GLN A 144 -9.98 4.27 25.03
CA GLN A 144 -9.15 3.12 25.36
C GLN A 144 -7.69 3.52 25.61
N ASP A 145 -7.44 4.82 25.83
CA ASP A 145 -6.09 5.38 26.05
C ASP A 145 -5.06 4.92 25.00
N PRO A 146 -5.34 5.08 23.68
CA PRO A 146 -4.44 4.62 22.64
C PRO A 146 -3.26 5.57 22.50
N ASN A 147 -2.11 5.06 22.09
CA ASN A 147 -1.01 5.90 21.60
C ASN A 147 -1.03 5.94 20.06
N ILE A 148 -1.29 4.77 19.46
CA ILE A 148 -1.25 4.58 18.00
C ILE A 148 -2.54 3.91 17.55
N ILE A 149 -3.15 4.46 16.51
CA ILE A 149 -4.37 3.95 15.90
C ILE A 149 -4.07 3.58 14.45
N MET A 150 -4.41 2.37 14.02
CA MET A 150 -4.43 2.01 12.61
C MET A 150 -5.87 1.77 12.14
N VAL A 151 -6.25 2.42 11.05
CA VAL A 151 -7.53 2.19 10.38
C VAL A 151 -7.23 1.53 9.05
N GLY A 152 -7.83 0.37 8.80
CA GLY A 152 -7.55 -0.42 7.60
C GLY A 152 -7.69 0.40 6.31
N GLU A 153 -8.69 1.28 6.26
CA GLU A 153 -8.90 2.23 5.16
C GLU A 153 -9.82 3.38 5.57
N ILE A 154 -9.68 4.53 4.91
CA ILE A 154 -10.65 5.65 4.97
C ILE A 154 -11.42 5.68 3.64
N ARG A 155 -12.71 5.35 3.71
CA ARG A 155 -13.62 5.35 2.54
C ARG A 155 -14.59 6.54 2.52
N ASP A 156 -14.89 7.09 3.68
CA ASP A 156 -15.95 8.07 3.89
C ASP A 156 -15.51 9.22 4.81
N LEU A 157 -16.30 10.29 4.78
CA LEU A 157 -16.09 11.50 5.58
C LEU A 157 -16.14 11.22 7.08
N GLU A 158 -17.01 10.33 7.54
CA GLU A 158 -17.18 10.05 8.97
C GLU A 158 -15.88 9.46 9.54
N THR A 159 -15.40 8.38 8.93
CA THR A 159 -14.15 7.71 9.30
C THR A 159 -12.97 8.66 9.18
N GLY A 160 -12.87 9.40 8.08
CA GLY A 160 -11.80 10.37 7.85
C GLY A 160 -11.79 11.50 8.87
N SER A 161 -12.96 12.03 9.23
CA SER A 161 -13.09 13.10 10.24
C SER A 161 -12.67 12.65 11.63
N ILE A 162 -13.02 11.43 12.03
CA ILE A 162 -12.64 10.90 13.35
C ILE A 162 -11.14 10.60 13.37
N ALA A 163 -10.59 10.03 12.30
CA ALA A 163 -9.16 9.76 12.19
C ALA A 163 -8.33 11.05 12.26
N ILE A 164 -8.76 12.12 11.59
CA ILE A 164 -8.12 13.44 11.69
C ILE A 164 -8.20 14.01 13.09
N LYS A 165 -9.36 13.93 13.74
CA LYS A 165 -9.51 14.42 15.11
C LYS A 165 -8.56 13.67 16.05
N ALA A 166 -8.47 12.34 15.92
CA ALA A 166 -7.51 11.54 16.69
C ALA A 166 -6.07 12.00 16.47
N ALA A 167 -5.68 12.25 15.21
CA ALA A 167 -4.35 12.74 14.87
C ALA A 167 -4.05 14.14 15.47
N LEU A 168 -5.04 15.03 15.48
CA LEU A 168 -4.93 16.38 16.06
C LEU A 168 -4.95 16.37 17.60
N THR A 169 -5.55 15.35 18.22
CA THR A 169 -5.60 15.20 19.68
C THR A 169 -4.43 14.43 20.26
N GLY A 170 -3.32 14.30 19.52
CA GLY A 170 -2.07 13.76 20.05
C GLY A 170 -1.86 12.25 19.82
N HIS A 171 -2.61 11.64 18.91
CA HIS A 171 -2.41 10.22 18.55
C HIS A 171 -1.66 10.10 17.23
N LEU A 172 -0.85 9.06 17.07
CA LEU A 172 -0.33 8.68 15.76
C LEU A 172 -1.37 7.81 15.03
N VAL A 173 -1.81 8.25 13.86
CA VAL A 173 -2.83 7.56 13.07
C VAL A 173 -2.23 7.04 11.76
N LEU A 174 -2.35 5.73 11.53
CA LEU A 174 -1.97 5.10 10.28
C LEU A 174 -3.22 4.67 9.53
N SER A 175 -3.28 4.92 8.21
CA SER A 175 -4.43 4.46 7.43
C SER A 175 -4.10 4.23 5.96
N THR A 176 -5.03 3.65 5.22
CA THR A 176 -4.95 3.54 3.77
C THR A 176 -6.04 4.30 3.02
N LEU A 177 -5.69 4.77 1.82
CA LEU A 177 -6.63 5.29 0.84
C LEU A 177 -6.35 4.67 -0.54
N HIS A 178 -7.34 4.74 -1.43
CA HIS A 178 -7.22 4.32 -2.81
C HIS A 178 -7.04 5.52 -3.73
N THR A 179 -5.79 5.99 -3.84
CA THR A 179 -5.38 7.04 -4.78
C THR A 179 -4.22 6.58 -5.64
N ASN A 180 -4.03 7.25 -6.77
CA ASN A 180 -3.04 6.85 -7.76
C ASN A 180 -1.62 7.27 -7.38
N ASP A 181 -1.48 8.42 -6.72
CA ASP A 181 -0.24 9.06 -6.31
C ASP A 181 -0.42 9.77 -4.95
N ALA A 182 0.68 10.25 -4.37
CA ALA A 182 0.67 10.89 -3.06
C ALA A 182 -0.01 12.26 -3.08
N PRO A 183 0.28 13.18 -4.03
CA PRO A 183 -0.40 14.48 -4.12
C PRO A 183 -1.92 14.40 -4.24
N SER A 184 -2.45 13.48 -5.07
CA SER A 184 -3.90 13.30 -5.28
C SER A 184 -4.63 12.83 -4.03
N THR A 185 -3.89 12.30 -3.05
CA THR A 185 -4.46 11.92 -1.74
C THR A 185 -4.96 13.12 -0.97
N VAL A 186 -4.28 14.28 -1.07
CA VAL A 186 -4.74 15.54 -0.47
C VAL A 186 -6.08 15.94 -1.09
N THR A 187 -6.14 15.96 -2.43
CA THR A 187 -7.37 16.28 -3.17
C THR A 187 -8.50 15.32 -2.82
N ARG A 188 -8.22 14.00 -2.78
CA ARG A 188 -9.22 13.00 -2.41
C ARG A 188 -9.78 13.22 -1.00
N MET A 189 -8.96 13.65 -0.04
CA MET A 189 -9.43 13.99 1.29
C MET A 189 -10.37 15.20 1.27
N MET A 190 -10.02 16.24 0.51
CA MET A 190 -10.89 17.41 0.33
C MET A 190 -12.20 17.06 -0.38
N ASP A 191 -12.17 16.21 -1.41
CA ASP A 191 -13.36 15.73 -2.12
C ASP A 191 -14.31 14.93 -1.23
N MET A 192 -13.79 14.25 -0.22
CA MET A 192 -14.63 13.58 0.80
C MET A 192 -15.31 14.58 1.75
N GLY A 193 -14.94 15.87 1.74
CA GLY A 193 -15.46 16.90 2.61
C GLY A 193 -14.57 17.22 3.82
N ILE A 194 -13.30 16.80 3.80
CA ILE A 194 -12.35 17.16 4.85
C ILE A 194 -11.78 18.54 4.56
N GLU A 195 -11.93 19.46 5.50
CA GLU A 195 -11.39 20.82 5.39
C GLU A 195 -9.87 20.85 5.14
N PRO A 196 -9.37 21.70 4.22
CA PRO A 196 -7.94 21.79 3.89
C PRO A 196 -7.05 22.04 5.11
N PHE A 197 -7.53 22.86 6.06
CA PHE A 197 -6.83 23.13 7.32
C PHE A 197 -6.57 21.86 8.13
N ASN A 198 -7.55 20.95 8.18
CA ASN A 198 -7.43 19.71 8.92
C ASN A 198 -6.44 18.75 8.25
N VAL A 199 -6.46 18.65 6.92
CA VAL A 199 -5.47 17.86 6.17
C VAL A 199 -4.06 18.43 6.40
N ALA A 200 -3.90 19.73 6.21
CA ALA A 200 -2.63 20.43 6.35
C ALA A 200 -2.09 20.41 7.78
N SER A 201 -2.92 20.20 8.81
CA SER A 201 -2.48 20.15 10.21
C SER A 201 -2.23 18.72 10.69
N ALA A 202 -3.10 17.78 10.32
CA ALA A 202 -3.07 16.41 10.84
C ALA A 202 -2.09 15.49 10.09
N VAL A 203 -1.96 15.65 8.76
CA VAL A 203 -1.19 14.69 7.95
C VAL A 203 0.31 15.01 8.01
N ASN A 204 1.11 13.99 8.30
CA ASN A 204 2.57 14.06 8.38
C ASN A 204 3.22 13.62 7.07
N LEU A 205 2.73 12.50 6.52
CA LEU A 205 3.34 11.81 5.39
C LEU A 205 2.28 11.04 4.59
N ILE A 206 2.45 11.04 3.28
CA ILE A 206 1.65 10.23 2.35
C ILE A 206 2.62 9.37 1.53
N VAL A 207 2.41 8.06 1.54
CA VAL A 207 3.16 7.07 0.75
C VAL A 207 2.23 6.51 -0.32
N ALA A 208 2.49 6.78 -1.59
CA ALA A 208 1.88 6.05 -2.69
C ALA A 208 2.75 4.86 -3.09
N GLN A 209 2.11 3.71 -3.32
CA GLN A 209 2.82 2.46 -3.58
C GLN A 209 2.25 1.67 -4.76
N ARG A 210 3.14 1.00 -5.50
CA ARG A 210 2.84 -0.04 -6.51
C ARG A 210 3.74 -1.25 -6.29
N LEU A 211 3.38 -2.39 -6.87
CA LEU A 211 4.26 -3.56 -6.94
C LEU A 211 4.54 -3.89 -8.40
N VAL A 212 5.82 -4.03 -8.72
CA VAL A 212 6.29 -4.54 -10.01
C VAL A 212 6.92 -5.91 -9.83
N ARG A 213 6.94 -6.72 -10.89
CA ARG A 213 7.64 -7.99 -10.90
C ARG A 213 9.15 -7.77 -10.95
N ARG A 214 9.90 -8.64 -10.25
CA ARG A 214 11.36 -8.64 -10.28
C ARG A 214 11.87 -9.54 -11.39
N ILE A 215 12.91 -9.11 -12.09
CA ILE A 215 13.60 -9.96 -13.08
C ILE A 215 14.16 -11.18 -12.35
N CYS A 216 13.99 -12.36 -12.93
CA CYS A 216 14.55 -13.59 -12.39
C CYS A 216 16.08 -13.53 -12.37
N SER A 217 16.71 -13.85 -11.24
CA SER A 217 18.17 -13.82 -11.08
C SER A 217 18.91 -14.79 -12.00
N GLU A 218 18.32 -15.96 -12.27
CA GLU A 218 18.98 -17.05 -13.02
C GLU A 218 19.01 -16.82 -14.52
N CYS A 219 18.03 -16.10 -15.06
CA CYS A 219 17.89 -15.90 -16.50
C CYS A 219 17.93 -14.41 -16.88
N LYS A 220 18.49 -13.56 -16.01
CA LYS A 220 18.66 -12.14 -16.27
C LYS A 220 19.71 -11.95 -17.37
N GLN A 221 19.33 -11.25 -18.43
CA GLN A 221 20.21 -10.90 -19.54
C GLN A 221 20.05 -9.44 -19.91
N GLU A 222 21.11 -8.85 -20.46
CA GLU A 222 21.03 -7.52 -21.04
C GLU A 222 20.05 -7.51 -22.21
N HIS A 223 19.31 -6.41 -22.33
CA HIS A 223 18.32 -6.21 -23.38
C HIS A 223 18.51 -4.83 -23.99
N ARG A 224 18.43 -4.76 -25.33
CA ARG A 224 18.43 -3.51 -26.07
C ARG A 224 17.05 -3.32 -26.67
N TYR A 225 16.39 -2.24 -26.27
CA TYR A 225 15.12 -1.84 -26.84
C TYR A 225 15.32 -1.22 -28.22
N THR A 226 14.40 -1.50 -29.14
CA THR A 226 14.32 -0.80 -30.43
C THR A 226 13.74 0.61 -30.24
N GLU A 227 13.91 1.48 -31.23
CA GLU A 227 13.33 2.83 -31.20
C GLU A 227 11.80 2.80 -31.11
N GLU A 228 11.17 1.84 -31.79
CA GLU A 228 9.72 1.63 -31.76
C GLU A 228 9.23 1.23 -30.37
N GLU A 229 9.94 0.33 -29.69
CA GLU A 229 9.61 -0.08 -28.32
C GLU A 229 9.74 1.09 -27.33
N LEU A 230 10.83 1.86 -27.42
CA LEU A 230 11.03 3.02 -26.56
C LEU A 230 9.94 4.08 -26.79
N LYS A 231 9.57 4.32 -28.04
CA LYS A 231 8.48 5.23 -28.39
C LYS A 231 7.13 4.74 -27.85
N ALA A 232 6.84 3.45 -27.96
CA ALA A 232 5.62 2.86 -27.41
C ALA A 232 5.57 2.94 -25.87
N LEU A 233 6.72 2.89 -25.21
CA LEU A 233 6.85 3.02 -23.75
C LEU A 233 6.95 4.48 -23.27
N GLY A 234 6.97 5.45 -24.21
CA GLY A 234 7.06 6.87 -23.90
C GLY A 234 8.42 7.30 -23.33
N ILE A 235 9.49 6.55 -23.60
CA ILE A 235 10.83 6.85 -23.10
C ILE A 235 11.65 7.57 -24.17
N PRO A 236 12.18 8.77 -23.89
CA PRO A 236 13.06 9.47 -24.82
C PRO A 236 14.31 8.65 -25.15
N GLN A 237 14.65 8.57 -26.44
CA GLN A 237 15.82 7.80 -26.89
C GLN A 237 17.14 8.29 -26.24
N SER A 238 17.25 9.59 -26.01
CA SER A 238 18.40 10.21 -25.34
C SER A 238 18.56 9.78 -23.87
N GLU A 239 17.47 9.37 -23.21
CA GLU A 239 17.49 8.80 -21.87
C GLU A 239 17.84 7.32 -21.93
N ALA A 240 17.23 6.58 -22.85
CA ALA A 240 17.45 5.15 -23.02
C ALA A 240 18.90 4.79 -23.38
N GLN A 241 19.58 5.60 -24.20
CA GLN A 241 20.98 5.38 -24.58
C GLN A 241 21.96 5.44 -23.38
N LYS A 242 21.55 6.04 -22.26
CA LYS A 242 22.38 6.16 -21.04
C LYS A 242 22.18 5.00 -20.07
N LEU A 243 21.31 4.05 -20.40
CA LEU A 243 20.87 3.00 -19.50
C LEU A 243 21.12 1.62 -20.12
N THR A 244 21.66 0.71 -19.31
CA THR A 244 21.66 -0.72 -19.63
C THR A 244 20.38 -1.33 -19.11
N PHE A 245 19.58 -1.92 -20.00
CA PHE A 245 18.36 -2.59 -19.61
C PHE A 245 18.57 -4.09 -19.48
N TYR A 246 17.71 -4.71 -18.67
CA TYR A 246 17.75 -6.14 -18.43
C TYR A 246 16.34 -6.73 -18.58
N LYS A 247 16.27 -7.97 -19.05
CA LYS A 247 15.06 -8.79 -19.07
C LYS A 247 15.38 -10.22 -18.65
N GLY A 248 14.38 -10.95 -18.19
CA GLY A 248 14.51 -12.39 -18.00
C GLY A 248 14.19 -13.13 -19.30
N SER A 249 15.06 -14.04 -19.76
CA SER A 249 14.78 -14.88 -20.94
C SER A 249 13.74 -15.98 -20.67
N GLY A 250 13.51 -16.32 -19.41
CA GLY A 250 12.67 -17.44 -18.99
C GLY A 250 13.49 -18.69 -18.70
N CYS A 251 13.22 -19.33 -17.57
CA CYS A 251 13.85 -20.59 -17.15
C CYS A 251 12.92 -21.35 -16.20
N ASP A 252 13.28 -22.58 -15.86
CA ASP A 252 12.50 -23.44 -14.95
C ASP A 252 12.26 -22.77 -13.58
N THR A 253 13.26 -22.06 -13.06
CA THR A 253 13.20 -21.36 -11.78
C THR A 253 12.09 -20.31 -11.70
N CYS A 254 11.73 -19.70 -12.84
CA CYS A 254 10.65 -18.71 -12.95
C CYS A 254 9.44 -19.20 -13.75
N GLY A 255 9.38 -20.49 -14.10
CA GLY A 255 8.32 -21.06 -14.94
C GLY A 255 8.22 -20.38 -16.30
N SER A 256 9.37 -20.09 -16.92
CA SER A 256 9.49 -19.41 -18.23
C SER A 256 8.92 -18.00 -18.30
N SER A 257 8.52 -17.39 -17.17
CA SER A 257 7.95 -16.03 -17.16
C SER A 257 9.00 -14.92 -17.33
N GLY A 258 10.27 -15.21 -17.01
CA GLY A 258 11.34 -14.21 -16.90
C GLY A 258 11.32 -13.40 -15.59
N TYR A 259 10.33 -13.62 -14.72
CA TYR A 259 10.16 -12.87 -13.47
C TYR A 259 10.06 -13.78 -12.24
N LYS A 260 10.63 -13.36 -11.12
CA LYS A 260 10.50 -14.08 -9.84
C LYS A 260 10.48 -13.12 -8.66
N GLY A 261 9.38 -13.12 -7.92
CA GLY A 261 9.15 -12.19 -6.81
C GLY A 261 8.66 -10.81 -7.27
N ARG A 262 8.51 -9.90 -6.31
CA ARG A 262 7.99 -8.54 -6.51
C ARG A 262 8.89 -7.52 -5.83
N GLN A 263 8.84 -6.29 -6.33
CA GLN A 263 9.55 -5.12 -5.83
C GLN A 263 8.53 -3.98 -5.66
N GLY A 264 8.60 -3.26 -4.55
CA GLY A 264 7.78 -2.07 -4.36
C GLY A 264 8.33 -0.87 -5.12
N LEU A 265 7.42 -0.07 -5.68
CA LEU A 265 7.67 1.30 -6.10
C LEU A 265 7.05 2.25 -5.09
N TYR A 266 7.77 3.30 -4.72
CA TYR A 266 7.39 4.19 -3.62
C TYR A 266 7.52 5.66 -4.01
N GLU A 267 6.44 6.39 -3.79
CA GLU A 267 6.41 7.85 -3.83
C GLU A 267 6.04 8.35 -2.44
N VAL A 268 6.97 9.03 -1.77
CA VAL A 268 6.86 9.36 -0.35
C VAL A 268 6.88 10.89 -0.20
N MET A 269 5.70 11.45 0.03
CA MET A 269 5.49 12.89 0.16
C MET A 269 5.36 13.27 1.65
N ALA A 270 6.37 13.95 2.18
CA ALA A 270 6.27 14.60 3.48
C ALA A 270 5.47 15.91 3.38
N LEU A 271 4.56 16.14 4.33
CA LEU A 271 3.83 17.41 4.41
C LEU A 271 4.68 18.45 5.13
N THR A 272 5.65 18.99 4.39
CA THR A 272 6.52 20.07 4.86
C THR A 272 5.74 21.38 5.05
N SER A 273 6.35 22.37 5.70
CA SER A 273 5.71 23.68 5.89
C SER A 273 5.31 24.35 4.58
N MET A 274 6.04 24.12 3.48
CA MET A 274 5.65 24.66 2.17
C MET A 274 4.45 23.93 1.60
N VAL A 275 4.49 22.60 1.56
CA VAL A 275 3.37 21.77 1.10
C VAL A 275 2.11 22.09 1.89
N ARG A 276 2.18 22.19 3.23
CA ARG A 276 1.04 22.58 4.08
C ARG A 276 0.45 23.94 3.68
N ARG A 277 1.28 24.96 3.44
CA ARG A 277 0.80 26.27 2.95
C ARG A 277 0.13 26.18 1.58
N MET A 278 0.62 25.32 0.70
CA MET A 278 0.02 25.11 -0.61
C MET A 278 -1.35 24.44 -0.50
N VAL A 279 -1.50 23.43 0.37
CA VAL A 279 -2.81 22.82 0.69
C VAL A 279 -3.79 23.88 1.19
N LEU A 280 -3.38 24.76 2.12
CA LEU A 280 -4.24 25.83 2.65
C LEU A 280 -4.66 26.85 1.59
N LYS A 281 -3.85 27.04 0.54
CA LYS A 281 -4.16 27.94 -0.58
C LYS A 281 -4.98 27.27 -1.69
N GLY A 282 -5.31 25.99 -1.55
CA GLY A 282 -6.02 25.24 -2.58
C GLY A 282 -5.17 24.98 -3.82
N ALA A 283 -3.86 24.79 -3.66
CA ALA A 283 -2.98 24.41 -4.77
C ALA A 283 -3.45 23.11 -5.43
N SER A 284 -3.27 23.05 -6.74
CA SER A 284 -3.58 21.88 -7.56
C SER A 284 -2.66 20.70 -7.23
N THR A 285 -3.10 19.50 -7.60
CA THR A 285 -2.30 18.27 -7.49
C THR A 285 -0.93 18.41 -8.18
N GLU A 286 -0.86 19.11 -9.31
CA GLU A 286 0.39 19.31 -10.05
C GLU A 286 1.36 20.20 -9.29
N GLU A 287 0.89 21.35 -8.79
CA GLU A 287 1.73 22.27 -8.01
C GLU A 287 2.28 21.58 -6.74
N LEU A 288 1.46 20.77 -6.07
CA LEU A 288 1.91 19.96 -4.93
C LEU A 288 2.99 18.94 -5.33
N ARG A 289 2.81 18.28 -6.48
CA ARG A 289 3.78 17.31 -7.02
C ARG A 289 5.10 17.99 -7.34
N GLU A 290 5.09 19.08 -8.09
CA GLU A 290 6.28 19.85 -8.45
C GLU A 290 7.06 20.30 -7.22
N GLN A 291 6.36 20.83 -6.22
CA GLN A 291 6.99 21.25 -4.96
C GLN A 291 7.59 20.07 -4.19
N ALA A 292 6.87 18.95 -4.09
CA ALA A 292 7.37 17.76 -3.40
C ALA A 292 8.59 17.16 -4.11
N VAL A 293 8.59 17.13 -5.45
CA VAL A 293 9.73 16.69 -6.26
C VAL A 293 10.93 17.62 -6.07
N LYS A 294 10.70 18.94 -6.04
CA LYS A 294 11.74 19.93 -5.72
C LYS A 294 12.35 19.73 -4.33
N GLU A 295 11.55 19.24 -3.37
CA GLU A 295 11.99 18.87 -2.02
C GLU A 295 12.62 17.46 -1.95
N GLY A 296 12.82 16.80 -3.09
CA GLY A 296 13.52 15.53 -3.24
C GLY A 296 12.62 14.29 -3.18
N MET A 297 11.30 14.43 -3.28
CA MET A 297 10.42 13.29 -3.52
C MET A 297 10.68 12.71 -4.91
N LEU A 298 10.78 11.39 -5.00
CA LEU A 298 10.71 10.69 -6.29
C LEU A 298 9.27 10.32 -6.58
N THR A 299 8.83 10.52 -7.82
CA THR A 299 7.55 9.95 -8.27
C THR A 299 7.65 8.44 -8.40
N LEU A 300 6.51 7.75 -8.45
CA LEU A 300 6.48 6.29 -8.70
C LEU A 300 7.27 5.90 -9.96
N ARG A 301 7.15 6.70 -11.03
CA ARG A 301 7.88 6.48 -12.29
C ARG A 301 9.38 6.68 -12.09
N MET A 302 9.82 7.75 -11.42
CA MET A 302 11.23 8.02 -11.18
C MET A 302 11.90 6.92 -10.34
N ASP A 303 11.24 6.49 -9.25
CA ASP A 303 11.69 5.37 -8.43
C ASP A 303 11.77 4.05 -9.23
N GLY A 304 10.75 3.79 -10.06
CA GLY A 304 10.76 2.67 -11.00
C GLY A 304 11.95 2.70 -11.96
N MET A 305 12.26 3.86 -12.54
CA MET A 305 13.41 4.01 -13.46
C MET A 305 14.76 3.77 -12.75
N LEU A 306 14.92 4.18 -11.49
CA LEU A 306 16.12 3.83 -10.71
C LEU A 306 16.26 2.32 -10.49
N LYS A 307 15.13 1.62 -10.30
CA LYS A 307 15.09 0.15 -10.17
C LYS A 307 15.35 -0.55 -11.50
N VAL A 308 14.89 0.00 -12.63
CA VAL A 308 15.23 -0.47 -13.98
C VAL A 308 16.73 -0.33 -14.23
N LYS A 309 17.33 0.82 -13.88
CA LYS A 309 18.78 1.06 -14.01
C LYS A 309 19.62 0.06 -13.22
N ARG A 310 19.15 -0.38 -12.05
CA ARG A 310 19.78 -1.44 -11.25
C ARG A 310 19.48 -2.86 -11.76
N GLY A 311 18.67 -2.99 -12.81
CA GLY A 311 18.22 -4.26 -13.38
C GLY A 311 17.41 -5.11 -12.39
N ILE A 312 16.61 -4.46 -11.55
CA ILE A 312 15.72 -5.13 -10.58
C ILE A 312 14.39 -5.51 -11.24
N THR A 313 13.88 -4.63 -12.10
CA THR A 313 12.64 -4.79 -12.86
C THR A 313 12.84 -4.33 -14.31
N THR A 314 11.83 -4.52 -15.14
CA THR A 314 11.84 -4.16 -16.57
C THR A 314 11.15 -2.83 -16.81
N LEU A 315 11.42 -2.22 -17.96
CA LEU A 315 10.78 -0.96 -18.33
C LEU A 315 9.27 -1.11 -18.50
N GLU A 316 8.82 -2.25 -19.06
CA GLU A 316 7.41 -2.56 -19.25
C GLU A 316 6.63 -2.61 -17.95
N GLU A 317 7.21 -3.20 -16.90
CA GLU A 317 6.56 -3.27 -15.58
C GLU A 317 6.39 -1.89 -14.97
N VAL A 318 7.43 -1.04 -15.07
CA VAL A 318 7.34 0.33 -14.55
C VAL A 318 6.32 1.13 -15.34
N VAL A 319 6.35 1.07 -16.67
CA VAL A 319 5.42 1.81 -17.54
C VAL A 319 3.97 1.39 -17.32
N LYS A 320 3.74 0.08 -17.15
CA LYS A 320 2.41 -0.48 -16.91
C LYS A 320 1.83 -0.05 -15.56
N GLU A 321 2.64 -0.05 -14.51
CA GLU A 321 2.16 0.19 -13.14
C GLU A 321 2.15 1.67 -12.72
N THR A 322 2.69 2.56 -13.56
CA THR A 322 2.80 4.00 -13.25
C THR A 322 2.26 4.86 -14.38
N ALA A 323 1.47 5.89 -14.02
CA ALA A 323 1.11 6.94 -14.97
C ALA A 323 2.33 7.82 -15.29
N ALA A 324 2.37 8.36 -16.50
CA ALA A 324 3.33 9.39 -16.89
C ALA A 324 2.90 10.75 -16.32
#